data_AF-A0A328Y281-F1
#
_entry.id   AF-A0A328Y281-F1
#
_cell.length_a   1.000
_cell.length_b   1.000
_cell.length_c   1.000
_cell.angle_alpha   90.00
_cell.angle_beta   90.00
_cell.angle_gamma   90.00
#
_symmetry.space_group_name_H-M   'P 1'
#
loop_
_entity.id
_entity.type
_entity.pdbx_description
1 polymer ?
#
loop_
_entity_poly.entity_id
_entity_poly.type
_entity_poly.pdbx_seq_one_letter_code
_entity_poly.pdbx_strand_id
1 'polypeptide(L)'
;MLWVISVKFTNFKEIEKEYKLPLRGSSIIDPSKAILVTEDNQKIWVGGMCYFWRYLTTQKRFVVIDSLMEDRISYVHEVISYFDNLVMYDSRKGISLSGLFRSCCKFITWCDESGHDEFHHSKENAKKAYVGFVRYLHEQVNTYKLKTGTAVPYQAAARDLLSYTMDYGDINSGVNELYTRNDSESREPPSEDRQSISLSVCDALFERISDFIMNKEDYPFHISFPKCIGLPEPDQWVFPSYSFFYKELDKYGSVADYRNSRFINRREGRLRTPEEYERAYGNASGIVKNNYHKALSALTKTNKKYFHHSRIQLARLATLSFATLFLANTGMNSAQVFNLKWSEDYELKKERYGFKAVKFRAGNRKVSFEIQNKFVKKFKKYIKMRKYLAEVVESDALILTGLKAQETMFPVTRAFEKLGVPASLVMPSEWRAAKSDWLISNSDISTTATLLQNTEYVVKNNYAAGSHTTHVDQMGAFLNYLSSSAIIISDRDEDISLGYIESAVGSCKSQGDPTKPNADTSIVPNCVQPEGCLFCENYAVHADDKDIRKLLSCLYMVELGKPLSGTIDDFDRMFGSVIHRIWELINHIKERSKEHQDMVLRIENEVFEKEELDPYWEHKAIMLIELGAV
;
A
#
# COMPACT_ATOMS: atom_id res chain seq x y z
N MET A 1 -14.21 43.70 28.66
CA MET A 1 -15.60 43.43 29.10
C MET A 1 -16.20 42.47 28.08
N LEU A 2 -15.92 41.17 28.23
CA LEU A 2 -16.38 40.10 27.33
C LEU A 2 -17.81 39.74 27.71
N TRP A 3 -18.78 40.17 26.92
CA TRP A 3 -20.12 39.61 27.00
C TRP A 3 -20.05 38.16 26.51
N VAL A 4 -20.07 37.23 27.46
CA VAL A 4 -20.31 35.80 27.19
C VAL A 4 -21.78 35.68 26.80
N ILE A 5 -22.08 35.86 25.52
CA ILE A 5 -23.36 35.43 24.97
C ILE A 5 -23.35 33.90 25.05
N SER A 6 -24.22 33.35 25.88
CA SER A 6 -24.56 31.93 25.87
C SER A 6 -25.22 31.62 24.53
N VAL A 7 -24.41 31.33 23.51
CA VAL A 7 -24.91 30.97 22.18
C VAL A 7 -25.55 29.59 22.25
N LYS A 8 -26.88 29.53 22.13
CA LYS A 8 -27.63 28.26 22.14
C LYS A 8 -27.60 27.63 20.74
N PHE A 9 -26.81 26.57 20.60
CA PHE A 9 -26.80 25.75 19.40
C PHE A 9 -28.06 24.88 19.33
N THR A 10 -28.79 24.98 18.22
CA THR A 10 -29.97 24.16 17.90
C THR A 10 -29.56 23.05 16.95
N ASN A 11 -30.02 21.83 17.19
CA ASN A 11 -29.75 20.73 16.28
C ASN A 11 -30.52 20.98 14.98
N PHE A 12 -29.82 21.04 13.84
CA PHE A 12 -30.46 21.32 12.55
C PHE A 12 -31.56 20.30 12.21
N LYS A 13 -31.47 19.08 12.75
CA LYS A 13 -32.51 18.05 12.63
C LYS A 13 -33.88 18.47 13.15
N GLU A 14 -33.94 19.43 14.07
CA GLU A 14 -35.19 19.89 14.67
C GLU A 14 -35.98 20.81 13.73
N ILE A 15 -35.34 21.36 12.70
CA ILE A 15 -35.92 22.34 11.78
C ILE A 15 -35.84 21.91 10.30
N GLU A 16 -35.24 20.76 10.01
CA GLU A 16 -34.92 20.34 8.64
C GLU A 16 -36.13 19.89 7.81
N LYS A 17 -36.05 20.11 6.50
CA LYS A 17 -37.02 19.63 5.51
C LYS A 17 -36.31 19.03 4.30
N GLU A 18 -36.65 17.79 3.98
CA GLU A 18 -36.02 17.03 2.89
C GLU A 18 -36.65 17.30 1.52
N TYR A 19 -35.80 17.39 0.51
CA TYR A 19 -36.12 17.55 -0.90
C TYR A 19 -35.28 16.56 -1.71
N LYS A 20 -35.91 15.75 -2.55
CA LYS A 20 -35.20 14.77 -3.37
C LYS A 20 -34.68 15.42 -4.65
N LEU A 21 -33.43 15.14 -5.00
CA LEU A 21 -32.85 15.52 -6.29
C LEU A 21 -33.08 14.42 -7.34
N PRO A 22 -33.32 14.76 -8.61
CA PRO A 22 -33.63 16.12 -9.06
C PRO A 22 -35.01 16.57 -8.52
N LEU A 23 -35.20 17.88 -8.34
CA LEU A 23 -36.39 18.46 -7.70
C LEU A 23 -37.68 18.21 -8.51
N ARG A 24 -37.56 17.93 -9.82
CA ARG A 24 -38.67 17.58 -10.74
C ARG A 24 -39.89 18.51 -10.60
N GLY A 25 -39.64 19.82 -10.46
CA GLY A 25 -40.68 20.85 -10.33
C GLY A 25 -41.20 21.09 -8.91
N SER A 26 -40.62 20.44 -7.89
CA SER A 26 -40.93 20.75 -6.48
C SER A 26 -40.37 22.13 -6.12
N SER A 27 -41.21 23.04 -5.63
CA SER A 27 -40.76 24.34 -5.13
C SER A 27 -40.20 24.22 -3.71
N ILE A 28 -39.07 24.87 -3.47
CA ILE A 28 -38.44 24.94 -2.15
C ILE A 28 -39.06 26.10 -1.40
N ILE A 29 -39.85 25.76 -0.38
CA ILE A 29 -40.64 26.74 0.38
C ILE A 29 -39.75 27.56 1.33
N ASP A 30 -38.70 26.94 1.88
CA ASP A 30 -37.79 27.59 2.83
C ASP A 30 -36.37 27.02 2.66
N PRO A 31 -35.48 27.72 1.92
CA PRO A 31 -34.11 27.30 1.71
C PRO A 31 -33.32 27.12 3.02
N SER A 32 -33.61 27.91 4.06
CA SER A 32 -32.89 27.84 5.34
C SER A 32 -33.04 26.50 6.06
N LYS A 33 -34.09 25.75 5.74
CA LYS A 33 -34.40 24.44 6.32
C LYS A 33 -34.06 23.27 5.38
N ALA A 34 -33.59 23.55 4.17
CA ALA A 34 -33.51 22.55 3.12
C ALA A 34 -32.41 21.50 3.33
N ILE A 35 -32.77 20.24 3.07
CA ILE A 35 -31.86 19.12 2.88
C ILE A 35 -32.10 18.52 1.51
N LEU A 36 -31.06 18.41 0.71
CA LEU A 36 -31.13 17.71 -0.57
C LEU A 36 -30.80 16.24 -0.37
N VAL A 37 -31.62 15.36 -0.92
CA VAL A 37 -31.45 13.90 -0.87
C VAL A 37 -31.15 13.42 -2.28
N THR A 38 -29.93 12.91 -2.45
CA THR A 38 -29.43 12.33 -3.71
C THR A 38 -30.04 10.96 -3.99
N GLU A 39 -29.91 10.46 -5.23
CA GLU A 39 -30.44 9.14 -5.63
C GLU A 39 -29.85 7.97 -4.82
N ASP A 40 -28.60 8.09 -4.34
CA ASP A 40 -27.94 7.10 -3.49
C ASP A 40 -28.24 7.31 -1.98
N ASN A 41 -29.30 8.06 -1.66
CA ASN A 41 -29.77 8.39 -0.32
C ASN A 41 -28.76 9.17 0.54
N GLN A 42 -27.79 9.86 -0.05
CA GLN A 42 -26.96 10.80 0.69
C GLN A 42 -27.72 12.11 0.92
N LYS A 43 -27.64 12.61 2.15
CA LYS A 43 -28.28 13.85 2.59
C LYS A 43 -27.27 15.00 2.57
N ILE A 44 -27.69 16.15 2.06
CA ILE A 44 -26.89 17.37 1.86
C ILE A 44 -27.58 18.53 2.58
N TRP A 45 -26.97 19.08 3.63
CA TRP A 45 -27.57 20.11 4.52
C TRP A 45 -27.36 21.52 3.99
N VAL A 46 -27.90 21.82 2.81
CA VAL A 46 -27.71 23.09 2.12
C VAL A 46 -28.29 24.28 2.90
N GLY A 47 -29.41 24.12 3.60
CA GLY A 47 -30.03 25.20 4.37
C GLY A 47 -29.18 25.71 5.54
N GLY A 48 -28.26 24.88 6.04
CA GLY A 48 -27.29 25.30 7.04
C GLY A 48 -26.40 26.46 6.58
N MET A 49 -26.24 26.69 5.27
CA MET A 49 -25.48 27.82 4.72
C MET A 49 -26.14 29.19 4.95
N CYS A 50 -27.43 29.23 5.28
CA CYS A 50 -28.12 30.49 5.62
C CYS A 50 -27.71 31.05 6.99
N TYR A 51 -27.01 30.27 7.82
CA TYR A 51 -26.65 30.64 9.18
C TYR A 51 -25.16 30.97 9.28
N PHE A 52 -24.84 32.14 9.83
CA PHE A 52 -23.45 32.57 10.06
C PHE A 52 -22.76 31.63 11.07
N TRP A 53 -23.40 31.35 12.20
CA TRP A 53 -22.88 30.43 13.21
C TRP A 53 -23.45 29.03 13.00
N ARG A 54 -22.63 28.14 12.43
CA ARG A 54 -22.99 26.75 12.13
C ARG A 54 -21.84 25.78 12.40
N TYR A 55 -22.19 24.54 12.71
CA TYR A 55 -21.25 23.43 12.83
C TYR A 55 -21.84 22.21 12.10
N LEU A 56 -21.34 21.96 10.88
CA LEU A 56 -21.86 20.93 9.98
C LEU A 56 -20.78 19.86 9.72
N THR A 57 -20.94 18.71 10.35
CA THR A 57 -20.17 17.47 10.09
C THR A 57 -21.13 16.33 9.77
N THR A 58 -20.59 15.16 9.42
CA THR A 58 -21.40 13.96 9.15
C THR A 58 -22.26 13.55 10.34
N GLN A 59 -21.75 13.74 11.56
CA GLN A 59 -22.40 13.36 12.82
C GLN A 59 -23.01 14.56 13.57
N LYS A 60 -22.28 15.67 13.56
CA LYS A 60 -22.52 17.00 14.17
C LYS A 60 -23.32 17.98 13.33
N ARG A 61 -24.57 18.38 13.61
CA ARG A 61 -25.25 19.39 12.78
C ARG A 61 -25.99 20.40 13.63
N PHE A 62 -25.34 21.53 13.88
CA PHE A 62 -25.87 22.57 14.73
C PHE A 62 -25.86 23.92 14.03
N VAL A 63 -26.89 24.72 14.26
CA VAL A 63 -26.97 26.11 13.85
C VAL A 63 -27.39 26.96 15.04
N VAL A 64 -27.00 28.22 15.03
CA VAL A 64 -27.55 29.23 15.95
C VAL A 64 -28.69 29.92 15.22
N ILE A 65 -29.91 29.76 15.69
CA ILE A 65 -31.11 30.24 15.00
C ILE A 65 -31.03 31.76 14.76
N ASP A 66 -30.58 32.51 15.76
CA ASP A 66 -30.44 33.96 15.69
C ASP A 66 -29.28 34.44 14.79
N SER A 67 -28.52 33.51 14.21
CA SER A 67 -27.46 33.82 13.23
C SER A 67 -27.90 33.68 11.77
N LEU A 68 -29.21 33.52 11.54
CA LEU A 68 -29.79 33.47 10.21
C LEU A 68 -29.52 34.80 9.48
N MET A 69 -28.98 34.70 8.27
CA MET A 69 -28.75 35.81 7.37
C MET A 69 -29.83 35.79 6.27
N GLU A 70 -30.76 36.74 6.33
CA GLU A 70 -31.92 36.78 5.44
C GLU A 70 -31.51 36.93 3.96
N ASP A 71 -30.50 37.75 3.71
CA ASP A 71 -29.89 37.96 2.39
C ASP A 71 -29.22 36.70 1.84
N ARG A 72 -28.72 35.79 2.70
CA ARG A 72 -28.19 34.48 2.29
C ARG A 72 -29.26 33.50 1.85
N ILE A 73 -30.53 33.67 2.22
CA ILE A 73 -31.60 32.73 1.82
C ILE A 73 -31.74 32.69 0.30
N SER A 74 -31.72 33.86 -0.35
CA SER A 74 -31.76 33.98 -1.81
C SER A 74 -30.53 33.37 -2.48
N TYR A 75 -29.34 33.59 -1.91
CA TYR A 75 -28.12 32.96 -2.41
C TYR A 75 -28.20 31.43 -2.32
N VAL A 76 -28.62 30.90 -1.19
CA VAL A 76 -28.74 29.45 -0.96
C VAL A 76 -29.80 28.83 -1.87
N HIS A 77 -30.86 29.57 -2.23
CA HIS A 77 -31.79 29.14 -3.27
C HIS A 77 -31.07 28.88 -4.60
N GLU A 78 -30.19 29.79 -5.05
CA GLU A 78 -29.38 29.59 -6.26
C GLU A 78 -28.37 28.45 -6.13
N VAL A 79 -27.79 28.25 -4.94
CA VAL A 79 -26.96 27.07 -4.66
C VAL A 79 -27.74 25.77 -4.84
N ILE A 80 -29.01 25.74 -4.44
CA ILE A 80 -29.85 24.56 -4.64
C ILE A 80 -30.13 24.34 -6.13
N SER A 81 -30.47 25.39 -6.87
CA SER A 81 -30.63 25.35 -8.33
C SER A 81 -29.37 24.83 -9.03
N TYR A 82 -28.19 25.22 -8.57
CA TYR A 82 -26.90 24.69 -9.05
C TYR A 82 -26.81 23.17 -8.89
N PHE A 83 -27.09 22.64 -7.68
CA PHE A 83 -27.05 21.19 -7.44
C PHE A 83 -28.14 20.42 -8.21
N ASP A 84 -29.32 21.00 -8.39
CA ASP A 84 -30.39 20.39 -9.20
C ASP A 84 -29.99 20.29 -10.67
N ASN A 85 -29.43 21.37 -11.23
CA ASN A 85 -28.94 21.40 -12.61
C ASN A 85 -27.78 20.43 -12.84
N LEU A 86 -26.88 20.26 -11.87
CA LEU A 86 -25.82 19.25 -11.95
C LEU A 86 -26.39 17.84 -12.07
N VAL A 87 -27.45 17.50 -11.34
CA VAL A 87 -28.08 16.17 -11.42
C VAL A 87 -28.77 15.95 -12.77
N MET A 88 -29.42 17.00 -13.30
CA MET A 88 -30.21 16.91 -14.54
C MET A 88 -29.36 16.90 -15.81
N TYR A 89 -28.27 17.69 -15.84
CA TYR A 89 -27.58 18.03 -17.09
C TYR A 89 -26.08 17.74 -17.09
N ASP A 90 -25.46 17.42 -15.94
CA ASP A 90 -24.02 17.14 -15.92
C ASP A 90 -23.72 15.77 -16.53
N SER A 91 -23.00 15.78 -17.65
CA SER A 91 -22.58 14.57 -18.37
C SER A 91 -21.46 13.81 -17.66
N ARG A 92 -20.84 14.38 -16.61
CA ARG A 92 -19.74 13.77 -15.85
C ARG A 92 -20.26 12.67 -14.92
N LYS A 93 -20.27 11.42 -15.39
CA LYS A 93 -20.50 10.24 -14.54
C LYS A 93 -19.41 10.13 -13.47
N GLY A 94 -19.79 10.18 -12.18
CA GLY A 94 -18.90 9.84 -11.06
C GLY A 94 -18.51 10.98 -10.11
N ILE A 95 -19.07 12.19 -10.27
CA ILE A 95 -18.92 13.24 -9.24
C ILE A 95 -19.74 12.85 -8.01
N SER A 96 -19.09 12.75 -6.86
CA SER A 96 -19.78 12.67 -5.58
C SER A 96 -20.40 14.04 -5.27
N LEU A 97 -21.72 14.17 -5.44
CA LEU A 97 -22.45 15.42 -5.13
C LEU A 97 -22.24 15.86 -3.67
N SER A 98 -22.19 14.91 -2.74
CA SER A 98 -21.89 15.22 -1.34
C SER A 98 -20.45 15.69 -1.14
N GLY A 99 -19.50 15.16 -1.91
CA GLY A 99 -18.12 15.61 -1.94
C GLY A 99 -18.01 17.04 -2.44
N LEU A 100 -18.67 17.34 -3.56
CA LEU A 100 -18.74 18.70 -4.12
C LEU A 100 -19.38 19.68 -3.12
N PHE A 101 -20.51 19.30 -2.51
CA PHE A 101 -21.16 20.10 -1.48
C PHE A 101 -20.22 20.42 -0.31
N ARG A 102 -19.49 19.42 0.20
CA ARG A 102 -18.52 19.62 1.28
C ARG A 102 -17.42 20.62 0.86
N SER A 103 -16.95 20.55 -0.38
CA SER A 103 -15.99 21.50 -0.93
C SER A 103 -16.55 22.92 -0.99
N CYS A 104 -17.80 23.09 -1.46
CA CYS A 104 -18.50 24.38 -1.45
C CYS A 104 -18.67 24.94 -0.03
N CYS A 105 -19.06 24.10 0.94
CA CYS A 105 -19.14 24.50 2.35
C CYS A 105 -17.81 25.02 2.87
N LYS A 106 -16.69 24.42 2.46
CA LYS A 106 -15.36 24.85 2.93
C LYS A 106 -15.03 26.28 2.51
N PHE A 107 -15.42 26.68 1.31
CA PHE A 107 -15.32 28.06 0.84
C PHE A 107 -16.20 29.01 1.67
N ILE A 108 -17.50 28.71 1.80
CA ILE A 108 -18.44 29.59 2.51
C ILE A 108 -18.06 29.75 3.98
N THR A 109 -17.64 28.66 4.64
CA THR A 109 -17.15 28.73 6.03
C THR A 109 -15.88 29.58 6.13
N TRP A 110 -14.94 29.44 5.18
CA TRP A 110 -13.77 30.31 5.16
C TRP A 110 -14.14 31.78 4.96
N CYS A 111 -15.13 32.08 4.12
CA CYS A 111 -15.62 33.45 3.91
C CYS A 111 -16.15 34.04 5.22
N ASP A 112 -17.00 33.31 5.93
CA ASP A 112 -17.55 33.74 7.21
C ASP A 112 -16.48 33.98 8.27
N GLU A 113 -15.48 33.08 8.34
CA GLU A 113 -14.39 33.16 9.32
C GLU A 113 -13.37 34.27 9.01
N SER A 114 -13.28 34.71 7.74
CA SER A 114 -12.26 35.64 7.25
C SER A 114 -12.79 37.05 6.96
N GLY A 115 -14.04 37.35 7.31
CA GLY A 115 -14.69 38.65 7.05
C GLY A 115 -15.03 38.89 5.57
N HIS A 116 -15.27 37.81 4.83
CA HIS A 116 -15.78 37.82 3.46
C HIS A 116 -17.22 37.30 3.40
N ASP A 117 -18.00 37.42 4.47
CA ASP A 117 -19.38 36.94 4.61
C ASP A 117 -20.38 37.58 3.64
N GLU A 118 -20.04 38.74 3.07
CA GLU A 118 -20.81 39.46 2.04
C GLU A 118 -20.41 39.08 0.59
N PHE A 119 -19.76 37.94 0.39
CA PHE A 119 -19.27 37.51 -0.93
C PHE A 119 -20.37 37.40 -2.00
N HIS A 120 -21.62 37.11 -1.59
CA HIS A 120 -22.78 36.95 -2.48
C HIS A 120 -23.47 38.26 -2.86
N HIS A 121 -23.07 39.42 -2.32
CA HIS A 121 -23.73 40.70 -2.62
C HIS A 121 -23.37 41.28 -3.98
N SER A 122 -22.18 41.00 -4.50
CA SER A 122 -21.73 41.56 -5.78
C SER A 122 -20.64 40.72 -6.44
N LYS A 123 -20.51 40.84 -7.77
CA LYS A 123 -19.42 40.20 -8.52
C LYS A 123 -18.04 40.63 -8.01
N GLU A 124 -17.91 41.86 -7.51
CA GLU A 124 -16.66 42.38 -6.93
C GLU A 124 -16.34 41.71 -5.58
N ASN A 125 -17.34 41.58 -4.69
CA ASN A 125 -17.17 40.90 -3.41
C ASN A 125 -16.86 39.41 -3.63
N ALA A 126 -17.56 38.75 -4.54
CA ALA A 126 -17.29 37.36 -4.92
C ALA A 126 -15.85 37.18 -5.44
N LYS A 127 -15.39 38.10 -6.30
CA LYS A 127 -14.01 38.08 -6.81
C LYS A 127 -12.98 38.26 -5.69
N LYS A 128 -13.19 39.24 -4.80
CA LYS A 128 -12.32 39.48 -3.64
C LYS A 128 -12.25 38.24 -2.73
N ALA A 129 -13.39 37.63 -2.44
CA ALA A 129 -13.47 36.40 -1.65
C ALA A 129 -12.77 35.23 -2.35
N TYR A 130 -12.96 35.04 -3.65
CA TYR A 130 -12.31 33.98 -4.42
C TYR A 130 -10.78 34.11 -4.43
N VAL A 131 -10.26 35.33 -4.69
CA VAL A 131 -8.82 35.63 -4.63
C VAL A 131 -8.26 35.34 -3.25
N GLY A 132 -8.95 35.79 -2.20
CA GLY A 132 -8.57 35.53 -0.81
C GLY A 132 -8.55 34.05 -0.47
N PHE A 133 -9.54 33.29 -0.96
CA PHE A 133 -9.62 31.84 -0.72
C PHE A 133 -8.51 31.08 -1.42
N VAL A 134 -8.19 31.41 -2.68
CA VAL A 134 -7.07 30.81 -3.40
C VAL A 134 -5.76 31.08 -2.68
N ARG A 135 -5.54 32.30 -2.19
CA ARG A 135 -4.36 32.64 -1.38
C ARG A 135 -4.31 31.84 -0.07
N TYR A 136 -5.45 31.68 0.62
CA TYR A 136 -5.55 30.83 1.80
C TYR A 136 -5.17 29.38 1.48
N LEU A 137 -5.65 28.83 0.36
CA LEU A 137 -5.31 27.47 -0.06
C LEU A 137 -3.82 27.33 -0.38
N HIS A 138 -3.20 28.32 -1.03
CA HIS A 138 -1.74 28.36 -1.24
C HIS A 138 -1.00 28.32 0.10
N GLU A 139 -1.41 29.12 1.09
CA GLU A 139 -0.81 29.09 2.42
C GLU A 139 -0.97 27.72 3.10
N GLN A 140 -2.15 27.11 3.03
CA GLN A 140 -2.36 25.77 3.60
C GLN A 140 -1.51 24.70 2.93
N VAL A 141 -1.30 24.80 1.62
CA VAL A 141 -0.41 23.89 0.88
C VAL A 141 1.05 24.13 1.23
N ASN A 142 1.50 25.39 1.24
CA ASN A 142 2.88 25.76 1.55
C ASN A 142 3.26 25.47 3.01
N THR A 143 2.29 25.43 3.92
CA THR A 143 2.47 25.05 5.34
C THR A 143 2.19 23.57 5.61
N TYR A 144 2.05 22.75 4.56
CA TYR A 144 1.80 21.30 4.63
C TYR A 144 0.53 20.89 5.39
N LYS A 145 -0.41 21.82 5.60
CA LYS A 145 -1.72 21.55 6.24
C LYS A 145 -2.72 20.92 5.26
N LEU A 146 -2.57 21.19 3.97
CA LEU A 146 -3.38 20.60 2.90
C LEU A 146 -2.49 20.12 1.75
N LYS A 147 -2.91 19.05 1.08
CA LYS A 147 -2.35 18.63 -0.20
C LYS A 147 -3.04 19.36 -1.36
N THR A 148 -2.33 19.68 -2.42
CA THR A 148 -2.82 20.15 -3.72
C THR A 148 -3.92 19.25 -4.28
N GLY A 149 -3.81 17.92 -4.12
CA GLY A 149 -4.87 16.98 -4.49
C GLY A 149 -6.20 17.21 -3.76
N THR A 150 -6.19 17.88 -2.60
CA THR A 150 -7.37 18.29 -1.84
C THR A 150 -7.74 19.76 -2.08
N ALA A 151 -6.74 20.64 -2.14
CA ALA A 151 -6.94 22.08 -2.29
C ALA A 151 -7.48 22.46 -3.67
N VAL A 152 -7.02 21.81 -4.75
CA VAL A 152 -7.49 22.07 -6.12
C VAL A 152 -8.99 21.77 -6.27
N PRO A 153 -9.53 20.63 -5.78
CA PRO A 153 -10.98 20.42 -5.73
C PRO A 153 -11.75 21.48 -4.93
N TYR A 154 -11.21 22.00 -3.82
CA TYR A 154 -11.87 23.07 -3.07
C TYR A 154 -11.93 24.38 -3.87
N GLN A 155 -10.83 24.74 -4.53
CA GLN A 155 -10.77 25.90 -5.42
C GLN A 155 -11.76 25.75 -6.59
N ALA A 156 -11.74 24.62 -7.30
CA ALA A 156 -12.63 24.38 -8.43
C ALA A 156 -14.10 24.44 -8.02
N ALA A 157 -14.46 23.83 -6.88
CA ALA A 157 -15.82 23.89 -6.35
C ALA A 157 -16.27 25.33 -6.02
N ALA A 158 -15.39 26.16 -5.46
CA ALA A 158 -15.68 27.56 -5.18
C ALA A 158 -15.87 28.37 -6.48
N ARG A 159 -14.99 28.15 -7.47
CA ARG A 159 -15.08 28.79 -8.78
C ARG A 159 -16.39 28.46 -9.47
N ASP A 160 -16.69 27.17 -9.63
CA ASP A 160 -17.87 26.71 -10.37
C ASP A 160 -19.16 27.20 -9.69
N LEU A 161 -19.20 27.18 -8.34
CA LEU A 161 -20.32 27.69 -7.56
C LEU A 161 -20.54 29.20 -7.78
N LEU A 162 -19.48 30.00 -7.69
CA LEU A 162 -19.57 31.44 -7.85
C LEU A 162 -19.86 31.84 -9.30
N SER A 163 -19.29 31.13 -10.27
CA SER A 163 -19.57 31.36 -11.69
C SER A 163 -21.03 31.12 -12.01
N TYR A 164 -21.66 30.10 -11.41
CA TYR A 164 -23.08 29.84 -11.55
C TYR A 164 -23.93 30.87 -10.81
N THR A 165 -23.71 31.04 -9.51
CA THR A 165 -24.58 31.86 -8.63
C THR A 165 -24.48 33.36 -8.90
N MET A 166 -23.33 33.82 -9.38
CA MET A 166 -23.09 35.25 -9.68
C MET A 166 -23.18 35.56 -11.17
N ASP A 167 -23.47 34.58 -12.03
CA ASP A 167 -23.40 34.70 -13.50
C ASP A 167 -22.08 35.35 -13.95
N TYR A 168 -20.97 34.78 -13.49
CA TYR A 168 -19.63 35.33 -13.68
C TYR A 168 -18.62 34.26 -14.15
N GLY A 169 -18.57 34.04 -15.46
CA GLY A 169 -17.74 33.01 -16.08
C GLY A 169 -16.23 33.15 -15.83
N ASP A 170 -15.72 34.39 -15.70
CA ASP A 170 -14.29 34.69 -15.61
C ASP A 170 -13.81 35.03 -14.18
N ILE A 171 -14.45 34.46 -13.15
CA ILE A 171 -14.09 34.75 -11.76
C ILE A 171 -12.65 34.33 -11.41
N ASN A 172 -12.03 33.47 -12.20
CA ASN A 172 -10.62 33.08 -12.08
C ASN A 172 -9.65 33.94 -12.89
N SER A 173 -10.12 34.86 -13.75
CA SER A 173 -9.25 35.69 -14.58
C SER A 173 -8.26 36.50 -13.75
N GLY A 174 -6.96 36.39 -14.03
CA GLY A 174 -5.90 37.08 -13.28
C GLY A 174 -5.62 36.50 -11.88
N VAL A 175 -6.16 35.33 -11.53
CA VAL A 175 -5.87 34.64 -10.27
C VAL A 175 -4.84 33.54 -10.51
N ASN A 176 -3.76 33.52 -9.73
CA ASN A 176 -2.78 32.44 -9.77
C ASN A 176 -3.31 31.20 -9.04
N GLU A 177 -4.11 30.41 -9.75
CA GLU A 177 -4.74 29.19 -9.25
C GLU A 177 -3.73 28.09 -8.91
N LEU A 178 -4.06 27.29 -7.88
CA LEU A 178 -3.33 26.07 -7.57
C LEU A 178 -3.53 25.06 -8.70
N TYR A 179 -2.47 24.30 -9.00
CA TYR A 179 -2.51 23.14 -9.86
C TYR A 179 -2.13 21.89 -9.06
N THR A 180 -2.64 20.74 -9.48
CA THR A 180 -2.36 19.47 -8.81
C THR A 180 -0.89 19.12 -9.02
N ARG A 181 -0.18 18.90 -7.91
CA ARG A 181 1.19 18.36 -7.90
C ARG A 181 1.16 16.98 -7.28
N ASN A 182 2.18 16.16 -7.53
CA ASN A 182 2.37 14.94 -6.76
C ASN A 182 3.05 15.29 -5.43
N ASP A 183 2.26 15.75 -4.46
CA ASP A 183 2.68 16.02 -3.07
C ASP A 183 2.34 14.85 -2.13
N SER A 184 2.21 13.66 -2.72
CA SER A 184 2.25 12.41 -1.99
C SER A 184 3.65 12.26 -1.42
N GLU A 185 3.79 12.25 -0.09
CA GLU A 185 4.94 11.60 0.52
C GLU A 185 5.02 10.19 -0.05
N SER A 186 6.20 9.80 -0.54
CA SER A 186 6.48 8.42 -0.90
C SER A 186 6.25 7.59 0.35
N ARG A 187 5.27 6.67 0.32
CA ARG A 187 5.09 5.76 1.46
C ARG A 187 6.29 4.84 1.47
N GLU A 188 7.02 4.84 2.57
CA GLU A 188 8.11 3.88 2.76
C GLU A 188 7.60 2.45 2.54
N PRO A 189 8.35 1.62 1.80
CA PRO A 189 8.00 0.22 1.65
C PRO A 189 8.02 -0.47 3.03
N PRO A 190 7.07 -1.37 3.31
CA PRO A 190 7.07 -2.16 4.55
C PRO A 190 8.33 -3.03 4.60
N SER A 191 8.86 -3.28 5.80
CA SER A 191 10.02 -4.17 5.98
C SER A 191 9.76 -5.58 5.40
N GLU A 192 10.82 -6.23 4.92
CA GLU A 192 10.74 -7.59 4.37
C GLU A 192 10.18 -8.59 5.39
N ASP A 193 10.52 -8.45 6.67
CA ASP A 193 9.97 -9.27 7.75
C ASP A 193 8.45 -9.13 7.87
N ARG A 194 7.95 -7.89 7.84
CA ARG A 194 6.50 -7.63 7.92
C ARG A 194 5.77 -8.13 6.67
N GLN A 195 6.39 -8.02 5.50
CA GLN A 195 5.90 -8.61 4.26
C GLN A 195 5.82 -10.13 4.37
N SER A 196 6.90 -10.79 4.80
CA SER A 196 7.00 -12.24 4.97
C SER A 196 5.96 -12.80 5.95
N ILE A 197 5.81 -12.15 7.11
CA ILE A 197 4.78 -12.48 8.10
C ILE A 197 3.38 -12.38 7.48
N SER A 198 3.09 -11.27 6.79
CA SER A 198 1.78 -11.03 6.20
C SER A 198 1.42 -12.07 5.15
N LEU A 199 2.36 -12.41 4.26
CA LEU A 199 2.18 -13.44 3.26
C LEU A 199 1.98 -14.81 3.91
N SER A 200 2.79 -15.16 4.91
CA SER A 200 2.74 -16.46 5.58
C SER A 200 1.42 -16.71 6.30
N VAL A 201 0.90 -15.72 7.03
CA VAL A 201 -0.42 -15.83 7.68
C VAL A 201 -1.54 -15.93 6.64
N CYS A 202 -1.52 -15.07 5.62
CA CYS A 202 -2.54 -15.10 4.57
C CYS A 202 -2.52 -16.41 3.78
N ASP A 203 -1.34 -16.99 3.56
CA ASP A 203 -1.18 -18.26 2.87
C ASP A 203 -1.79 -19.42 3.67
N ALA A 204 -1.46 -19.51 4.96
CA ALA A 204 -2.00 -20.53 5.86
C ALA A 204 -3.54 -20.44 5.97
N LEU A 205 -4.07 -19.22 6.13
CA LEU A 205 -5.52 -18.98 6.15
C LEU A 205 -6.17 -19.40 4.83
N PHE A 206 -5.65 -18.91 3.70
CA PHE A 206 -6.24 -19.20 2.39
C PHE A 206 -6.21 -20.70 2.08
N GLU A 207 -5.05 -21.35 2.19
CA GLU A 207 -4.88 -22.75 1.82
C GLU A 207 -5.81 -23.64 2.65
N ARG A 208 -5.77 -23.49 3.98
CA ARG A 208 -6.48 -24.41 4.86
C ARG A 208 -7.99 -24.20 4.88
N ILE A 209 -8.45 -22.95 4.89
CA ILE A 209 -9.88 -22.65 4.84
C ILE A 209 -10.47 -23.06 3.48
N SER A 210 -9.74 -22.83 2.38
CA SER A 210 -10.20 -23.28 1.06
C SER A 210 -10.40 -24.80 1.01
N ASP A 211 -9.47 -25.57 1.58
CA ASP A 211 -9.61 -27.04 1.64
C ASP A 211 -10.81 -27.44 2.49
N PHE A 212 -10.99 -26.82 3.67
CA PHE A 212 -12.14 -27.05 4.54
C PHE A 212 -13.48 -26.85 3.81
N ILE A 213 -13.59 -25.78 3.00
CA ILE A 213 -14.81 -25.48 2.24
C ILE A 213 -14.98 -26.42 1.04
N MET A 214 -13.93 -26.63 0.23
CA MET A 214 -14.02 -27.43 -1.00
C MET A 214 -14.24 -28.92 -0.71
N ASN A 215 -13.60 -29.44 0.35
CA ASN A 215 -13.70 -30.84 0.76
C ASN A 215 -14.96 -31.13 1.59
N LYS A 216 -15.78 -30.10 1.88
CA LYS A 216 -16.97 -30.20 2.73
C LYS A 216 -16.65 -30.80 4.11
N GLU A 217 -15.49 -30.46 4.65
CA GLU A 217 -15.04 -30.95 5.95
C GLU A 217 -15.94 -30.44 7.08
N ASP A 218 -15.99 -31.20 8.16
CA ASP A 218 -16.74 -30.84 9.36
C ASP A 218 -15.91 -29.96 10.30
N TYR A 219 -16.59 -29.07 11.02
CA TYR A 219 -16.00 -28.42 12.17
C TYR A 219 -15.87 -29.38 13.36
N PRO A 220 -14.94 -29.11 14.30
CA PRO A 220 -13.87 -28.12 14.16
C PRO A 220 -12.76 -28.62 13.22
N PHE A 221 -12.04 -27.68 12.62
CA PHE A 221 -10.90 -28.01 11.76
C PHE A 221 -9.66 -27.25 12.22
N HIS A 222 -8.49 -27.79 11.90
CA HIS A 222 -7.21 -27.31 12.38
C HIS A 222 -6.48 -26.44 11.34
N ILE A 223 -5.87 -25.34 11.78
CA ILE A 223 -4.95 -24.52 10.98
C ILE A 223 -3.61 -24.42 11.73
N SER A 224 -2.52 -24.83 11.08
CA SER A 224 -1.16 -24.59 11.56
C SER A 224 -0.56 -23.36 10.88
N PHE A 225 0.05 -22.49 11.68
CA PHE A 225 0.80 -21.34 11.22
C PHE A 225 2.32 -21.57 11.40
N PRO A 226 3.17 -21.04 10.50
CA PRO A 226 4.62 -21.12 10.66
C PRO A 226 5.12 -20.55 12.00
N LYS A 227 5.97 -21.31 12.70
CA LYS A 227 6.51 -20.91 14.02
C LYS A 227 7.32 -19.62 13.97
N CYS A 228 7.98 -19.32 12.85
CA CYS A 228 8.76 -18.11 12.63
C CYS A 228 7.95 -16.81 12.71
N ILE A 229 6.61 -16.87 12.70
CA ILE A 229 5.73 -15.70 12.84
C ILE A 229 5.64 -15.21 14.30
N GLY A 230 6.07 -16.03 15.27
CA GLY A 230 6.05 -15.65 16.70
C GLY A 230 4.65 -15.62 17.32
N LEU A 231 3.73 -16.47 16.84
CA LEU A 231 2.40 -16.58 17.42
C LEU A 231 2.44 -17.25 18.80
N PRO A 232 1.63 -16.79 19.78
CA PRO A 232 1.52 -17.44 21.09
C PRO A 232 1.05 -18.90 21.00
N GLU A 233 0.10 -19.17 20.11
CA GLU A 233 -0.51 -20.49 19.88
C GLU A 233 -0.54 -20.70 18.34
N PRO A 234 0.50 -21.30 17.73
CA PRO A 234 0.63 -21.42 16.27
C PRO A 234 -0.32 -22.45 15.66
N ASP A 235 -0.91 -23.31 16.48
CA ASP A 235 -1.84 -24.36 16.09
C ASP A 235 -3.24 -24.00 16.60
N GLN A 236 -4.16 -23.72 15.67
CA GLN A 236 -5.46 -23.13 15.97
C GLN A 236 -6.59 -24.04 15.50
N TRP A 237 -7.41 -24.52 16.45
CA TRP A 237 -8.68 -25.16 16.11
C TRP A 237 -9.80 -24.14 15.92
N VAL A 238 -10.40 -24.19 14.74
CA VAL A 238 -11.47 -23.30 14.31
C VAL A 238 -12.82 -23.95 14.56
N PHE A 239 -13.68 -23.24 15.30
CA PHE A 239 -15.06 -23.62 15.60
C PHE A 239 -16.03 -22.66 14.91
N PRO A 240 -17.32 -23.05 14.73
CA PRO A 240 -18.35 -22.14 14.27
C PRO A 240 -18.73 -21.16 15.39
N SER A 241 -17.97 -20.07 15.51
CA SER A 241 -18.15 -19.03 16.52
C SER A 241 -18.12 -17.62 15.93
N TYR A 242 -18.49 -16.62 16.73
CA TYR A 242 -18.47 -15.21 16.32
C TYR A 242 -17.04 -14.70 16.02
N SER A 243 -16.03 -15.19 16.75
CA SER A 243 -14.61 -14.99 16.42
C SER A 243 -13.98 -16.36 16.18
N PHE A 244 -13.24 -16.52 15.08
CA PHE A 244 -12.60 -17.79 14.73
C PHE A 244 -11.31 -18.03 15.52
N PHE A 245 -10.54 -16.96 15.75
CA PHE A 245 -9.22 -16.97 16.38
C PHE A 245 -9.21 -16.20 17.70
N TYR A 246 -8.24 -16.54 18.55
CA TYR A 246 -8.00 -15.93 19.86
C TYR A 246 -6.51 -15.97 20.19
N LYS A 247 -6.00 -14.84 20.71
CA LYS A 247 -4.58 -14.65 21.03
C LYS A 247 -4.19 -15.43 22.27
N GLU A 248 -5.08 -15.44 23.25
CA GLU A 248 -4.86 -16.04 24.55
C GLU A 248 -6.00 -17.00 24.86
N LEU A 249 -5.61 -18.18 25.34
CA LEU A 249 -6.50 -19.18 25.90
C LEU A 249 -6.20 -19.28 27.39
N ASP A 250 -7.21 -19.62 28.19
CA ASP A 250 -7.02 -19.95 29.59
C ASP A 250 -6.15 -21.22 29.74
N LYS A 251 -5.75 -21.52 30.98
CA LYS A 251 -4.91 -22.68 31.29
C LYS A 251 -5.47 -24.02 30.78
N TYR A 252 -6.77 -24.12 30.53
CA TYR A 252 -7.40 -25.34 30.05
C TYR A 252 -7.59 -25.35 28.53
N GLY A 253 -7.36 -24.24 27.82
CA GLY A 253 -7.51 -24.14 26.37
C GLY A 253 -8.85 -23.59 25.91
N SER A 254 -9.53 -22.75 26.72
CA SER A 254 -10.77 -22.06 26.35
C SER A 254 -10.63 -20.54 26.36
N VAL A 255 -11.62 -19.83 25.85
CA VAL A 255 -11.67 -18.36 25.92
C VAL A 255 -12.25 -17.93 27.28
N ALA A 256 -11.48 -17.14 28.04
CA ALA A 256 -11.81 -16.81 29.43
C ALA A 256 -13.10 -15.98 29.59
N ASP A 257 -13.34 -15.05 28.65
CA ASP A 257 -14.37 -14.00 28.74
C ASP A 257 -15.81 -14.46 28.55
N TYR A 258 -16.05 -15.69 28.09
CA TYR A 258 -17.39 -16.17 27.79
C TYR A 258 -17.67 -17.49 28.52
N ARG A 259 -18.49 -17.45 29.60
CA ARG A 259 -18.89 -18.65 30.37
C ARG A 259 -19.46 -19.77 29.49
N ASN A 260 -20.16 -19.43 28.41
CA ASN A 260 -20.72 -20.39 27.45
C ASN A 260 -19.67 -21.00 26.49
N SER A 261 -18.46 -20.42 26.39
CA SER A 261 -17.39 -20.87 25.50
C SER A 261 -16.42 -21.86 26.15
N ARG A 262 -16.50 -22.05 27.47
CA ARG A 262 -15.62 -22.95 28.25
C ARG A 262 -15.83 -24.44 27.98
N PHE A 263 -16.91 -24.80 27.29
CA PHE A 263 -17.07 -26.16 26.73
C PHE A 263 -16.24 -26.39 25.47
N ILE A 264 -15.74 -25.35 24.81
CA ILE A 264 -14.93 -25.47 23.61
C ILE A 264 -13.48 -25.61 24.04
N ASN A 265 -12.88 -26.79 23.84
CA ASN A 265 -11.45 -27.00 23.98
C ASN A 265 -10.77 -26.67 22.64
N ARG A 266 -10.14 -25.50 22.56
CA ARG A 266 -9.47 -25.02 21.36
C ARG A 266 -8.06 -25.55 21.17
N ARG A 267 -7.46 -26.18 22.19
CA ARG A 267 -6.18 -26.89 22.05
C ARG A 267 -6.38 -28.28 21.46
N GLU A 268 -7.45 -28.96 21.88
CA GLU A 268 -7.72 -30.33 21.45
C GLU A 268 -8.74 -30.44 20.30
N GLY A 269 -9.36 -29.32 19.90
CA GLY A 269 -10.32 -29.35 18.79
C GLY A 269 -11.58 -30.15 19.10
N ARG A 270 -12.08 -30.10 20.34
CA ARG A 270 -13.31 -30.82 20.71
C ARG A 270 -14.12 -30.09 21.77
N LEU A 271 -15.36 -30.54 21.96
CA LEU A 271 -16.16 -30.12 23.10
C LEU A 271 -15.76 -30.92 24.34
N ARG A 272 -15.59 -30.25 25.49
CA ARG A 272 -15.47 -30.91 26.79
C ARG A 272 -16.82 -31.48 27.20
N THR A 273 -16.79 -32.66 27.81
CA THR A 273 -17.94 -33.22 28.52
C THR A 273 -18.27 -32.39 29.76
N PRO A 274 -19.50 -32.46 30.29
CA PRO A 274 -19.85 -31.85 31.57
C PRO A 274 -18.90 -32.22 32.72
N GLU A 275 -18.43 -33.47 32.76
CA GLU A 275 -17.54 -33.99 33.81
C GLU A 275 -16.12 -33.39 33.68
N GLU A 276 -15.61 -33.22 32.47
CA GLU A 276 -14.34 -32.54 32.21
C GLU A 276 -14.42 -31.04 32.52
N TYR A 277 -15.58 -30.42 32.24
CA TYR A 277 -15.82 -29.03 32.62
C TYR A 277 -15.79 -28.87 34.15
N GLU A 278 -16.49 -29.74 34.88
CA GLU A 278 -16.54 -29.68 36.34
C GLU A 278 -15.15 -29.79 36.97
N ARG A 279 -14.31 -30.69 36.43
CA ARG A 279 -12.90 -30.83 36.84
C ARG A 279 -12.05 -29.58 36.56
N ALA A 280 -12.28 -28.91 35.43
CA ALA A 280 -11.49 -27.73 35.05
C ALA A 280 -11.94 -26.45 35.75
N TYR A 281 -13.25 -26.22 35.86
CA TYR A 281 -13.84 -24.91 36.22
C TYR A 281 -14.71 -24.94 37.49
N GLY A 282 -14.86 -26.09 38.15
CA GLY A 282 -15.73 -26.27 39.31
C GLY A 282 -17.19 -26.58 38.93
N ASN A 283 -18.08 -26.58 39.93
CA ASN A 283 -19.45 -27.10 39.80
C ASN A 283 -20.22 -26.55 38.59
N ALA A 284 -20.67 -27.47 37.73
CA ALA A 284 -21.56 -27.17 36.63
C ALA A 284 -23.01 -27.18 37.13
N SER A 285 -23.58 -25.99 37.31
CA SER A 285 -25.02 -25.88 37.54
C SER A 285 -25.82 -26.51 36.39
N GLY A 286 -27.11 -26.81 36.58
CA GLY A 286 -27.95 -27.34 35.49
C GLY A 286 -27.94 -26.47 34.21
N ILE A 287 -27.74 -25.16 34.38
CA ILE A 287 -27.55 -24.18 33.28
C ILE A 287 -26.30 -24.50 32.47
N VAL A 288 -25.20 -24.88 33.14
CA VAL A 288 -23.92 -25.23 32.52
C VAL A 288 -24.04 -26.54 31.74
N LYS A 289 -24.70 -27.57 32.27
CA LYS A 289 -24.95 -28.83 31.53
C LYS A 289 -25.81 -28.62 30.28
N ASN A 290 -26.83 -27.76 30.35
CA ASN A 290 -27.63 -27.39 29.19
C ASN A 290 -26.80 -26.68 28.10
N ASN A 291 -25.79 -25.89 28.48
CA ASN A 291 -24.91 -25.21 27.51
C ASN A 291 -24.07 -26.19 26.69
N TYR A 292 -23.65 -27.33 27.26
CA TYR A 292 -22.98 -28.40 26.50
C TYR A 292 -23.88 -28.92 25.36
N HIS A 293 -25.13 -29.29 25.68
CA HIS A 293 -26.07 -29.78 24.68
C HIS A 293 -26.39 -28.74 23.62
N LYS A 294 -26.48 -27.45 23.99
CA LYS A 294 -26.62 -26.35 23.03
C LYS A 294 -25.41 -26.24 22.11
N ALA A 295 -24.19 -26.30 22.64
CA ALA A 295 -22.96 -26.24 21.85
C ALA A 295 -22.85 -27.43 20.88
N LEU A 296 -23.14 -28.65 21.36
CA LEU A 296 -23.13 -29.86 20.55
C LEU A 296 -24.20 -29.82 19.44
N SER A 297 -25.41 -29.37 19.77
CA SER A 297 -26.50 -29.20 18.80
C SER A 297 -26.15 -28.15 17.76
N ALA A 298 -25.57 -27.02 18.16
CA ALA A 298 -25.13 -25.96 17.25
C ALA A 298 -24.02 -26.42 16.31
N LEU A 299 -23.02 -27.15 16.82
CA LEU A 299 -21.94 -27.75 16.03
C LEU A 299 -22.51 -28.73 14.99
N THR A 300 -23.36 -29.67 15.44
CA THR A 300 -24.00 -30.67 14.57
C THR A 300 -24.84 -30.01 13.47
N LYS A 301 -25.65 -29.00 13.82
CA LYS A 301 -26.47 -28.25 12.86
C LYS A 301 -25.62 -27.49 11.85
N THR A 302 -24.49 -26.94 12.28
CA THR A 302 -23.56 -26.21 11.41
C THR A 302 -22.87 -27.17 10.43
N ASN A 303 -22.42 -28.33 10.89
CA ASN A 303 -21.78 -29.35 10.04
C ASN A 303 -22.73 -29.87 8.95
N LYS A 304 -24.01 -30.08 9.28
CA LYS A 304 -25.04 -30.48 8.30
C LYS A 304 -25.35 -29.43 7.21
N LYS A 305 -25.00 -28.16 7.43
CA LYS A 305 -25.34 -27.06 6.50
C LYS A 305 -24.11 -26.59 5.75
N TYR A 306 -24.03 -26.95 4.47
CA TYR A 306 -22.87 -26.59 3.64
C TYR A 306 -22.74 -25.06 3.47
N PHE A 307 -23.84 -24.34 3.27
CA PHE A 307 -23.88 -22.88 3.18
C PHE A 307 -24.20 -22.20 4.52
N HIS A 308 -23.72 -22.76 5.64
CA HIS A 308 -23.91 -22.13 6.94
C HIS A 308 -23.19 -20.78 7.00
N HIS A 309 -23.79 -19.79 7.68
CA HIS A 309 -23.23 -18.44 7.78
C HIS A 309 -21.76 -18.42 8.22
N SER A 310 -21.36 -19.26 9.19
CA SER A 310 -19.96 -19.35 9.63
C SER A 310 -18.99 -19.81 8.52
N ARG A 311 -19.42 -20.73 7.64
CA ARG A 311 -18.62 -21.21 6.51
C ARG A 311 -18.48 -20.11 5.45
N ILE A 312 -19.55 -19.34 5.21
CA ILE A 312 -19.52 -18.17 4.32
C ILE A 312 -18.53 -17.12 4.85
N GLN A 313 -18.54 -16.82 6.15
CA GLN A 313 -17.60 -15.88 6.75
C GLN A 313 -16.14 -16.36 6.67
N LEU A 314 -15.89 -17.67 6.82
CA LEU A 314 -14.56 -18.23 6.58
C LEU A 314 -14.15 -18.14 5.10
N ALA A 315 -15.04 -18.46 4.16
CA ALA A 315 -14.75 -18.33 2.74
C ALA A 315 -14.47 -16.88 2.33
N ARG A 316 -15.14 -15.91 2.96
CA ARG A 316 -14.82 -14.47 2.82
C ARG A 316 -13.42 -14.14 3.35
N LEU A 317 -13.07 -14.64 4.54
CA LEU A 317 -11.73 -14.46 5.10
C LEU A 317 -10.66 -15.05 4.17
N ALA A 318 -10.85 -16.28 3.68
CA ALA A 318 -9.94 -16.91 2.73
C ALA A 318 -9.82 -16.12 1.42
N THR A 319 -10.93 -15.58 0.91
CA THR A 319 -10.94 -14.71 -0.29
C THR A 319 -10.10 -13.46 -0.09
N LEU A 320 -10.18 -12.84 1.08
CA LEU A 320 -9.42 -11.63 1.38
C LEU A 320 -7.95 -11.92 1.66
N SER A 321 -7.64 -13.05 2.30
CA SER A 321 -6.27 -13.53 2.41
C SER A 321 -5.67 -13.82 1.04
N PHE A 322 -6.43 -14.45 0.13
CA PHE A 322 -6.03 -14.60 -1.26
C PHE A 322 -5.83 -13.25 -1.96
N ALA A 323 -6.70 -12.27 -1.74
CA ALA A 323 -6.57 -10.94 -2.33
C ALA A 323 -5.26 -10.26 -1.91
N THR A 324 -4.83 -10.39 -0.65
CA THR A 324 -3.50 -9.92 -0.20
C THR A 324 -2.37 -10.59 -0.97
N LEU A 325 -2.41 -11.92 -1.09
CA LEU A 325 -1.39 -12.68 -1.84
C LEU A 325 -1.39 -12.30 -3.34
N PHE A 326 -2.58 -12.06 -3.91
CA PHE A 326 -2.76 -11.68 -5.30
C PHE A 326 -2.24 -10.25 -5.58
N LEU A 327 -2.47 -9.32 -4.67
CA LEU A 327 -1.92 -7.95 -4.74
C LEU A 327 -0.39 -7.98 -4.69
N ALA A 328 0.19 -8.74 -3.77
CA ALA A 328 1.64 -8.91 -3.68
C ALA A 328 2.23 -9.58 -4.94
N ASN A 329 1.49 -10.50 -5.56
CA ASN A 329 1.95 -11.19 -6.77
C ASN A 329 1.88 -10.32 -8.04
N THR A 330 0.80 -9.55 -8.18
CA THR A 330 0.48 -8.82 -9.43
C THR A 330 0.95 -7.37 -9.40
N GLY A 331 1.09 -6.75 -8.23
CA GLY A 331 1.40 -5.32 -8.09
C GLY A 331 0.28 -4.37 -8.54
N MET A 332 -0.88 -4.91 -8.91
CA MET A 332 -2.02 -4.13 -9.38
C MET A 332 -2.53 -3.16 -8.32
N ASN A 333 -3.16 -2.07 -8.76
CA ASN A 333 -3.82 -1.16 -7.84
C ASN A 333 -4.98 -1.89 -7.12
N SER A 334 -5.16 -1.66 -5.83
CA SER A 334 -6.21 -2.31 -5.04
C SER A 334 -7.61 -2.07 -5.59
N ALA A 335 -7.92 -0.84 -6.02
CA ALA A 335 -9.20 -0.54 -6.65
C ALA A 335 -9.39 -1.31 -7.96
N GLN A 336 -8.33 -1.54 -8.72
CA GLN A 336 -8.41 -2.37 -9.93
C GLN A 336 -8.69 -3.83 -9.59
N VAL A 337 -8.00 -4.39 -8.59
CA VAL A 337 -8.19 -5.77 -8.14
C VAL A 337 -9.61 -6.02 -7.62
N PHE A 338 -10.12 -5.12 -6.77
CA PHE A 338 -11.46 -5.29 -6.17
C PHE A 338 -12.60 -4.98 -7.16
N ASN A 339 -12.36 -4.16 -8.18
CA ASN A 339 -13.34 -3.89 -9.25
C ASN A 339 -13.17 -4.81 -10.46
N LEU A 340 -12.20 -5.73 -10.43
CA LEU A 340 -11.95 -6.63 -11.55
C LEU A 340 -13.14 -7.57 -11.71
N LYS A 341 -13.84 -7.48 -12.83
CA LYS A 341 -14.88 -8.45 -13.19
C LYS A 341 -14.26 -9.79 -13.56
N TRP A 342 -15.04 -10.86 -13.50
CA TRP A 342 -14.59 -12.22 -13.76
C TRP A 342 -15.54 -12.99 -14.66
N SER A 343 -14.96 -13.89 -15.46
CA SER A 343 -15.67 -14.91 -16.22
C SER A 343 -14.94 -16.24 -16.07
N GLU A 344 -15.71 -17.33 -16.03
CA GLU A 344 -15.17 -18.70 -15.91
C GLU A 344 -14.40 -19.14 -17.16
N ASP A 345 -14.63 -18.50 -18.31
CA ASP A 345 -13.91 -18.77 -19.55
C ASP A 345 -12.64 -17.92 -19.63
N TYR A 346 -11.51 -18.52 -19.23
CA TYR A 346 -10.20 -17.88 -19.20
C TYR A 346 -9.10 -18.78 -19.77
N GLU A 347 -8.10 -18.13 -20.37
CA GLU A 347 -6.91 -18.76 -20.91
C GLU A 347 -5.67 -18.39 -20.08
N LEU A 348 -4.77 -19.37 -19.90
CA LEU A 348 -3.44 -19.14 -19.36
C LEU A 348 -2.42 -19.21 -20.50
N LYS A 349 -1.83 -18.07 -20.86
CA LYS A 349 -0.79 -17.99 -21.90
C LYS A 349 0.56 -17.66 -21.28
N LYS A 350 1.62 -18.30 -21.78
CA LYS A 350 3.00 -17.93 -21.45
C LYS A 350 3.27 -16.60 -22.15
N GLU A 351 3.68 -15.58 -21.40
CA GLU A 351 3.93 -14.24 -21.93
C GLU A 351 5.42 -13.90 -21.81
N ARG A 352 5.99 -14.06 -20.60
CA ARG A 352 7.43 -13.92 -20.32
C ARG A 352 7.94 -15.00 -19.39
N TYR A 353 9.27 -15.18 -19.33
CA TYR A 353 9.90 -16.17 -18.45
C TYR A 353 9.49 -15.92 -16.99
N GLY A 354 9.06 -16.99 -16.29
CA GLY A 354 8.58 -16.89 -14.91
C GLY A 354 7.11 -16.47 -14.70
N PHE A 355 6.39 -16.00 -15.73
CA PHE A 355 5.02 -15.46 -15.61
C PHE A 355 4.03 -16.07 -16.62
N LYS A 356 2.74 -16.03 -16.27
CA LYS A 356 1.62 -16.33 -17.17
C LYS A 356 0.61 -15.20 -17.18
N ALA A 357 0.11 -14.88 -18.37
CA ALA A 357 -1.07 -14.05 -18.53
C ALA A 357 -2.33 -14.87 -18.30
N VAL A 358 -3.23 -14.35 -17.48
CA VAL A 358 -4.63 -14.76 -17.42
C VAL A 358 -5.41 -13.85 -18.36
N LYS A 359 -6.00 -14.38 -19.44
CA LYS A 359 -6.80 -13.63 -20.41
C LYS A 359 -8.23 -14.15 -20.40
N PHE A 360 -9.22 -13.27 -20.26
CA PHE A 360 -10.64 -13.64 -20.22
C PHE A 360 -11.51 -12.51 -20.75
N ARG A 361 -12.80 -12.79 -20.93
CA ARG A 361 -13.79 -11.79 -21.34
C ARG A 361 -14.76 -11.48 -20.21
N ALA A 362 -14.90 -10.20 -19.87
CA ALA A 362 -15.89 -9.72 -18.92
C ALA A 362 -16.70 -8.59 -19.55
N GLY A 363 -18.03 -8.75 -19.63
CA GLY A 363 -18.93 -7.75 -20.23
C GLY A 363 -18.54 -7.35 -21.66
N ASN A 364 -18.21 -8.32 -22.52
CA ASN A 364 -17.73 -8.15 -23.89
C ASN A 364 -16.37 -7.43 -24.06
N ARG A 365 -15.63 -7.15 -22.99
CA ARG A 365 -14.27 -6.61 -23.05
C ARG A 365 -13.22 -7.68 -22.77
N LYS A 366 -12.11 -7.67 -23.49
CA LYS A 366 -10.93 -8.50 -23.18
C LYS A 366 -10.23 -7.89 -21.96
N VAL A 367 -10.04 -8.70 -20.93
CA VAL A 367 -9.35 -8.35 -19.69
C VAL A 367 -8.17 -9.30 -19.52
N SER A 368 -7.03 -8.78 -19.08
CA SER A 368 -5.87 -9.61 -18.77
C SER A 368 -5.05 -9.07 -17.61
N PHE A 369 -4.44 -9.98 -16.86
CA PHE A 369 -3.43 -9.68 -15.84
C PHE A 369 -2.37 -10.78 -15.82
N GLU A 370 -1.18 -10.45 -15.32
CA GLU A 370 -0.08 -11.40 -15.18
C GLU A 370 0.04 -11.93 -13.75
N ILE A 371 0.38 -13.22 -13.63
CA ILE A 371 0.74 -13.87 -12.37
C ILE A 371 2.02 -14.68 -12.52
N GLN A 372 2.76 -14.84 -11.42
CA GLN A 372 3.96 -15.70 -11.42
C GLN A 372 3.59 -17.18 -11.61
N ASN A 373 4.47 -17.95 -12.25
CA ASN A 373 4.29 -19.39 -12.46
C ASN A 373 3.96 -20.15 -11.16
N LYS A 374 4.69 -19.84 -10.06
CA LYS A 374 4.46 -20.44 -8.74
C LYS A 374 3.07 -20.10 -8.15
N PHE A 375 2.47 -19.00 -8.57
CA PHE A 375 1.17 -18.53 -8.08
C PHE A 375 -0.02 -19.18 -8.81
N VAL A 376 0.18 -19.75 -10.00
CA VAL A 376 -0.90 -20.32 -10.83
C VAL A 376 -1.71 -21.38 -10.09
N LYS A 377 -1.06 -22.26 -9.31
CA LYS A 377 -1.74 -23.30 -8.52
C LYS A 377 -2.69 -22.66 -7.49
N LYS A 378 -2.23 -21.61 -6.83
CA LYS A 378 -2.99 -20.86 -5.82
C LYS A 378 -4.17 -20.12 -6.44
N PHE A 379 -3.95 -19.46 -7.59
CA PHE A 379 -5.01 -18.84 -8.38
C PHE A 379 -6.10 -19.84 -8.76
N LYS A 380 -5.74 -21.02 -9.32
CA LYS A 380 -6.72 -22.06 -9.66
C LYS A 380 -7.50 -22.58 -8.45
N LYS A 381 -6.84 -22.71 -7.29
CA LYS A 381 -7.48 -23.09 -6.03
C LYS A 381 -8.52 -22.04 -5.62
N TYR A 382 -8.18 -20.75 -5.74
CA TYR A 382 -9.11 -19.66 -5.47
C TYR A 382 -10.32 -19.70 -6.40
N ILE A 383 -10.13 -19.86 -7.71
CA ILE A 383 -11.27 -19.95 -8.66
C ILE A 383 -12.23 -21.09 -8.30
N LYS A 384 -11.72 -22.24 -7.85
CA LYS A 384 -12.58 -23.34 -7.36
C LYS A 384 -13.37 -22.95 -6.12
N MET A 385 -12.72 -22.35 -5.12
CA MET A 385 -13.41 -21.87 -3.90
C MET A 385 -14.39 -20.73 -4.20
N ARG A 386 -14.08 -19.84 -5.14
CA ARG A 386 -14.94 -18.73 -5.56
C ARG A 386 -16.32 -19.23 -6.02
N LYS A 387 -16.39 -20.40 -6.67
CA LYS A 387 -17.66 -21.03 -7.07
C LYS A 387 -18.60 -21.27 -5.89
N TYR A 388 -18.06 -21.67 -4.73
CA TYR A 388 -18.86 -21.82 -3.51
C TYR A 388 -19.49 -20.50 -3.05
N LEU A 389 -18.76 -19.38 -3.15
CA LEU A 389 -19.31 -18.06 -2.81
C LEU A 389 -20.28 -17.52 -3.84
N ALA A 390 -20.12 -17.87 -5.12
CA ALA A 390 -21.02 -17.44 -6.20
C ALA A 390 -22.45 -17.97 -6.04
N GLU A 391 -22.65 -19.08 -5.32
CA GLU A 391 -23.99 -19.61 -4.99
C GLU A 391 -24.76 -18.74 -3.99
N VAL A 392 -24.07 -17.87 -3.24
CA VAL A 392 -24.66 -17.09 -2.13
C VAL A 392 -24.33 -15.59 -2.19
N VAL A 393 -23.52 -15.15 -3.16
CA VAL A 393 -23.13 -13.76 -3.37
C VAL A 393 -23.39 -13.38 -4.82
N GLU A 394 -24.34 -12.48 -5.04
CA GLU A 394 -24.64 -11.93 -6.36
C GLU A 394 -23.62 -10.85 -6.75
N SER A 395 -22.56 -11.25 -7.45
CA SER A 395 -21.58 -10.33 -8.04
C SER A 395 -20.70 -11.02 -9.09
N ASP A 396 -20.30 -10.27 -10.11
CA ASP A 396 -19.37 -10.70 -11.15
C ASP A 396 -17.90 -10.39 -10.81
N ALA A 397 -17.59 -9.89 -9.61
CA ALA A 397 -16.21 -9.56 -9.21
C ALA A 397 -15.31 -10.80 -9.10
N LEU A 398 -14.04 -10.70 -9.53
CA LEU A 398 -13.03 -11.73 -9.32
C LEU A 398 -12.86 -11.97 -7.82
N ILE A 399 -12.59 -10.92 -7.05
CA ILE A 399 -12.49 -10.98 -5.59
C ILE A 399 -13.90 -10.95 -4.98
N LEU A 400 -14.52 -12.12 -4.91
CA LEU A 400 -15.93 -12.27 -4.53
C LEU A 400 -16.13 -12.31 -3.01
N THR A 401 -16.43 -11.17 -2.39
CA THR A 401 -16.63 -11.10 -0.92
C THR A 401 -18.08 -10.83 -0.52
N GLY A 402 -18.82 -10.06 -1.34
CA GLY A 402 -20.13 -9.51 -0.97
C GLY A 402 -20.07 -8.43 0.12
N LEU A 403 -18.89 -7.86 0.38
CA LEU A 403 -18.67 -6.75 1.31
C LEU A 403 -18.58 -5.42 0.56
N LYS A 404 -18.85 -4.31 1.25
CA LYS A 404 -18.63 -2.97 0.68
C LYS A 404 -17.13 -2.71 0.53
N ALA A 405 -16.74 -1.89 -0.45
CA ALA A 405 -15.33 -1.58 -0.74
C ALA A 405 -14.51 -1.13 0.50
N GLN A 406 -15.16 -0.37 1.40
CA GLN A 406 -14.59 0.16 2.64
C GLN A 406 -14.25 -0.92 3.69
N GLU A 407 -14.89 -2.10 3.60
CA GLU A 407 -14.78 -3.18 4.58
C GLU A 407 -13.86 -4.32 4.12
N THR A 408 -13.31 -4.21 2.91
CA THR A 408 -12.63 -5.32 2.22
C THR A 408 -11.45 -5.90 3.01
N MET A 409 -10.64 -5.09 3.71
CA MET A 409 -9.49 -5.63 4.46
C MET A 409 -9.77 -5.93 5.93
N PHE A 410 -10.88 -5.41 6.49
CA PHE A 410 -11.17 -5.50 7.93
C PHE A 410 -11.19 -6.94 8.49
N PRO A 411 -11.77 -7.94 7.81
CA PRO A 411 -11.76 -9.31 8.31
C PRO A 411 -10.35 -9.91 8.49
N VAL A 412 -9.41 -9.61 7.58
CA VAL A 412 -8.03 -10.13 7.65
C VAL A 412 -7.27 -9.39 8.75
N THR A 413 -7.40 -8.07 8.83
CA THR A 413 -6.80 -7.27 9.92
C THR A 413 -7.26 -7.77 11.28
N ARG A 414 -8.56 -8.01 11.45
CA ARG A 414 -9.11 -8.56 12.69
C ARG A 414 -8.61 -9.97 12.98
N ALA A 415 -8.40 -10.80 11.96
CA ALA A 415 -7.81 -12.12 12.14
C ALA A 415 -6.36 -12.02 12.65
N PHE A 416 -5.54 -11.09 12.12
CA PHE A 416 -4.18 -10.85 12.59
C PHE A 416 -4.16 -10.44 14.07
N GLU A 417 -4.99 -9.46 14.45
CA GLU A 417 -5.14 -9.02 15.84
C GLU A 417 -5.57 -10.17 16.76
N LYS A 418 -6.56 -10.96 16.32
CA LYS A 418 -7.10 -12.07 17.11
C LYS A 418 -6.18 -13.28 17.16
N LEU A 419 -5.26 -13.46 16.21
CA LEU A 419 -4.19 -14.46 16.30
C LEU A 419 -3.05 -13.98 17.21
N GLY A 420 -2.93 -12.67 17.42
CA GLY A 420 -1.80 -12.09 18.14
C GLY A 420 -0.53 -12.03 17.29
N VAL A 421 -0.67 -11.82 15.97
CA VAL A 421 0.48 -11.60 15.09
C VAL A 421 1.24 -10.37 15.60
N PRO A 422 2.57 -10.44 15.81
CA PRO A 422 3.35 -9.34 16.38
C PRO A 422 3.46 -8.14 15.44
N ALA A 423 3.27 -8.35 14.13
CA ALA A 423 3.30 -7.32 13.11
C ALA A 423 1.90 -7.02 12.57
N SER A 424 1.65 -5.76 12.18
CA SER A 424 0.42 -5.38 11.50
C SER A 424 0.39 -5.92 10.06
N LEU A 425 -0.80 -6.21 9.56
CA LEU A 425 -1.01 -6.61 8.17
C LEU A 425 -0.44 -5.54 7.22
N VAL A 426 0.33 -5.97 6.21
CA VAL A 426 0.72 -5.08 5.11
C VAL A 426 -0.52 -4.74 4.27
N MET A 427 -0.85 -3.46 4.19
CA MET A 427 -2.01 -2.95 3.48
C MET A 427 -1.75 -2.84 1.96
N PRO A 428 -2.79 -2.84 1.12
CA PRO A 428 -2.61 -2.83 -0.33
C PRO A 428 -1.74 -1.69 -0.89
N SER A 429 -1.80 -0.50 -0.27
CA SER A 429 -0.93 0.62 -0.66
C SER A 429 0.54 0.39 -0.34
N GLU A 430 0.83 -0.32 0.75
CA GLU A 430 2.19 -0.66 1.18
C GLU A 430 2.78 -1.78 0.31
N TRP A 431 1.96 -2.76 -0.09
CA TRP A 431 2.37 -3.75 -1.10
C TRP A 431 2.74 -3.11 -2.44
N ARG A 432 2.01 -2.06 -2.83
CA ARG A 432 2.31 -1.31 -4.05
C ARG A 432 3.60 -0.49 -3.91
N ALA A 433 3.86 0.09 -2.74
CA ALA A 433 5.13 0.75 -2.44
C ALA A 433 6.31 -0.24 -2.51
N ALA A 434 6.24 -1.36 -1.78
CA ALA A 434 7.24 -2.43 -1.83
C ALA A 434 7.49 -2.97 -3.25
N LYS A 435 6.42 -3.17 -4.04
CA LYS A 435 6.58 -3.65 -5.41
C LYS A 435 7.17 -2.59 -6.33
N SER A 436 6.81 -1.32 -6.15
CA SER A 436 7.40 -0.20 -6.87
C SER A 436 8.89 -0.14 -6.57
N ASP A 437 9.25 -0.14 -5.29
CA ASP A 437 10.64 -0.14 -4.82
C ASP A 437 11.45 -1.32 -5.37
N TRP A 438 10.92 -2.55 -5.30
CA TRP A 438 11.56 -3.72 -5.87
C TRP A 438 11.75 -3.62 -7.39
N LEU A 439 10.73 -3.17 -8.14
CA LEU A 439 10.82 -3.04 -9.61
C LEU A 439 11.79 -1.95 -10.01
N ILE A 440 11.77 -0.83 -9.31
CA ILE A 440 12.69 0.27 -9.50
C ILE A 440 14.14 -0.19 -9.27
N SER A 441 14.39 -1.00 -8.24
CA SER A 441 15.72 -1.51 -7.92
C SER A 441 16.19 -2.67 -8.82
N ASN A 442 15.29 -3.33 -9.56
CA ASN A 442 15.58 -4.58 -10.29
C ASN A 442 15.11 -4.61 -11.76
N SER A 443 14.54 -3.54 -12.31
CA SER A 443 14.08 -3.46 -13.71
C SER A 443 14.13 -2.04 -14.26
N ASP A 444 14.15 -1.89 -15.58
CA ASP A 444 14.16 -0.56 -16.21
C ASP A 444 12.86 0.21 -15.97
N ILE A 445 12.93 1.55 -16.08
CA ILE A 445 11.83 2.46 -15.78
C ILE A 445 10.60 2.21 -16.67
N SER A 446 10.81 1.83 -17.93
CA SER A 446 9.74 1.55 -18.89
C SER A 446 9.00 0.25 -18.54
N THR A 447 9.75 -0.80 -18.21
CA THR A 447 9.21 -2.06 -17.69
C THR A 447 8.48 -1.86 -16.37
N THR A 448 9.03 -1.06 -15.46
CA THR A 448 8.39 -0.73 -14.18
C THR A 448 7.09 0.04 -14.37
N ALA A 449 7.08 1.05 -15.26
CA ALA A 449 5.89 1.82 -15.61
C ALA A 449 4.80 0.93 -16.20
N THR A 450 5.18 0.03 -17.12
CA THR A 450 4.27 -0.94 -17.73
C THR A 450 3.68 -1.90 -16.69
N LEU A 451 4.50 -2.44 -15.79
CA LEU A 451 4.07 -3.40 -14.77
C LEU A 451 3.21 -2.76 -13.68
N LEU A 452 3.51 -1.52 -13.30
CA LEU A 452 2.72 -0.77 -12.32
C LEU A 452 1.49 -0.10 -12.96
N GLN A 453 1.35 -0.12 -14.29
CA GLN A 453 0.35 0.65 -15.04
C GLN A 453 0.39 2.15 -14.70
N ASN A 454 1.60 2.68 -14.54
CA ASN A 454 1.87 4.09 -14.30
C ASN A 454 2.57 4.67 -15.54
N THR A 455 2.67 6.00 -15.63
CA THR A 455 3.57 6.64 -16.59
C THR A 455 5.01 6.58 -16.08
N GLU A 456 5.98 6.57 -16.99
CA GLU A 456 7.41 6.62 -16.65
C GLU A 456 7.74 7.83 -15.77
N TYR A 457 7.08 8.98 -16.00
CA TYR A 457 7.19 10.17 -15.16
C TYR A 457 6.81 9.90 -13.69
N VAL A 458 5.72 9.19 -13.43
CA VAL A 458 5.27 8.85 -12.07
C VAL A 458 6.22 7.87 -11.40
N VAL A 459 6.79 6.92 -12.16
CA VAL A 459 7.80 5.99 -11.66
C VAL A 459 9.10 6.73 -11.30
N LYS A 460 9.57 7.64 -12.17
CA LYS A 460 10.76 8.49 -11.94
C LYS A 460 10.60 9.34 -10.67
N ASN A 461 9.45 9.97 -10.46
CA ASN A 461 9.20 10.80 -9.28
C ASN A 461 9.13 9.98 -7.97
N ASN A 462 8.56 8.78 -8.00
CA ASN A 462 8.53 7.90 -6.83
C ASN A 462 9.92 7.31 -6.50
N TYR A 463 10.76 7.10 -7.52
CA TYR A 463 12.15 6.67 -7.35
C TYR A 463 13.00 7.76 -6.68
N ALA A 464 12.93 8.99 -7.18
CA ALA A 464 13.65 10.15 -6.64
C ALA A 464 13.28 10.45 -5.17
N ALA A 465 12.03 10.15 -4.77
CA ALA A 465 11.55 10.39 -3.41
C ALA A 465 11.82 9.24 -2.42
N GLY A 466 12.18 8.04 -2.89
CA GLY A 466 12.10 6.79 -2.11
C GLY A 466 13.42 6.15 -1.69
N SER A 467 14.57 6.70 -2.07
CA SER A 467 15.81 5.91 -2.07
C SER A 467 17.02 6.58 -1.40
N HIS A 468 16.95 7.84 -0.97
CA HIS A 468 18.14 8.54 -0.49
C HIS A 468 18.73 8.02 0.83
N THR A 469 17.92 7.58 1.78
CA THR A 469 18.41 7.05 3.07
C THR A 469 18.68 5.54 3.00
N THR A 470 17.78 4.77 2.41
CA THR A 470 17.94 3.30 2.33
C THR A 470 19.11 2.89 1.43
N HIS A 471 19.38 3.59 0.32
CA HIS A 471 20.54 3.25 -0.51
C HIS A 471 21.86 3.69 0.14
N VAL A 472 21.90 4.82 0.86
CA VAL A 472 23.12 5.28 1.56
C VAL A 472 23.42 4.44 2.80
N ASP A 473 22.39 4.04 3.56
CA ASP A 473 22.55 3.13 4.71
C ASP A 473 22.88 1.70 4.25
N GLN A 474 22.28 1.23 3.15
CA GLN A 474 22.64 -0.05 2.53
C GLN A 474 24.06 0.00 1.98
N MET A 475 24.51 1.08 1.33
CA MET A 475 25.88 1.26 0.84
C MET A 475 26.90 1.40 2.00
N GLY A 476 26.54 2.09 3.09
CA GLY A 476 27.39 2.23 4.27
C GLY A 476 27.55 0.94 5.09
N ALA A 477 26.50 0.11 5.18
CA ALA A 477 26.57 -1.23 5.78
C ALA A 477 27.27 -2.25 4.87
N PHE A 478 27.08 -2.13 3.56
CA PHE A 478 27.72 -2.88 2.47
C PHE A 478 29.24 -2.73 2.42
N LEU A 479 29.80 -1.54 2.73
CA LEU A 479 31.25 -1.29 2.61
C LEU A 479 32.03 -1.43 3.92
N ASN A 480 31.41 -1.16 5.08
CA ASN A 480 31.98 -1.51 6.39
C ASN A 480 32.24 -3.02 6.53
N TYR A 481 31.49 -3.83 5.77
CA TYR A 481 31.58 -5.28 5.65
C TYR A 481 32.79 -5.77 4.80
N LEU A 482 33.45 -4.92 4.01
CA LEU A 482 34.50 -5.31 3.04
C LEU A 482 35.94 -5.39 3.59
N SER A 483 36.17 -5.20 4.89
CA SER A 483 37.48 -4.79 5.43
C SER A 483 38.47 -5.90 5.82
N SER A 484 38.29 -7.18 5.46
CA SER A 484 39.33 -8.20 5.80
C SER A 484 39.38 -9.48 4.94
N SER A 485 40.58 -9.72 4.35
CA SER A 485 41.20 -10.99 3.85
C SER A 485 41.39 -11.23 2.32
N ALA A 486 42.34 -12.13 1.98
CA ALA A 486 43.33 -12.08 0.88
C ALA A 486 42.99 -12.83 -0.46
N ILE A 487 43.71 -12.54 -1.56
CA ILE A 487 43.45 -13.02 -2.94
C ILE A 487 44.68 -13.73 -3.57
N ILE A 488 44.42 -14.74 -4.42
CA ILE A 488 45.39 -15.41 -5.32
C ILE A 488 45.27 -14.79 -6.74
N ILE A 489 46.38 -14.36 -7.34
CA ILE A 489 46.44 -13.77 -8.70
C ILE A 489 47.13 -14.75 -9.66
N SER A 490 46.49 -15.16 -10.77
CA SER A 490 47.05 -16.12 -11.77
C SER A 490 47.37 -15.49 -13.13
N ASP A 491 48.41 -15.99 -13.81
CA ASP A 491 49.10 -15.34 -14.94
C ASP A 491 48.71 -15.75 -16.38
N ARG A 492 47.79 -16.70 -16.63
CA ARG A 492 47.58 -17.21 -18.01
C ARG A 492 46.15 -17.64 -18.34
N ASP A 493 45.71 -17.33 -19.56
CA ASP A 493 44.47 -17.83 -20.18
C ASP A 493 44.47 -19.36 -20.42
N GLU A 494 45.63 -20.01 -20.51
CA GLU A 494 45.73 -21.43 -20.90
C GLU A 494 45.66 -22.45 -19.74
N ASP A 495 45.73 -22.02 -18.47
CA ASP A 495 45.53 -22.92 -17.32
C ASP A 495 44.04 -23.08 -16.92
N ILE A 496 43.11 -22.47 -17.68
CA ILE A 496 41.67 -22.39 -17.37
C ILE A 496 40.83 -23.13 -18.44
N SER A 497 41.27 -24.30 -18.86
CA SER A 497 40.36 -25.28 -19.48
C SER A 497 39.70 -26.22 -18.44
N LEU A 498 39.92 -25.96 -17.14
CA LEU A 498 39.32 -26.73 -16.05
C LEU A 498 38.76 -25.79 -14.95
N GLY A 499 37.51 -25.32 -15.14
CA GLY A 499 36.55 -25.21 -14.03
C GLY A 499 36.21 -23.84 -13.40
N TYR A 500 36.44 -22.69 -14.03
CA TYR A 500 36.12 -21.37 -13.44
C TYR A 500 34.86 -20.72 -14.04
N ILE A 501 34.12 -19.94 -13.24
CA ILE A 501 32.82 -19.31 -13.59
C ILE A 501 32.91 -17.78 -13.39
N GLU A 502 32.43 -16.99 -14.38
CA GLU A 502 32.42 -15.51 -14.34
C GLU A 502 31.52 -14.91 -13.25
N SER A 503 31.90 -13.75 -12.69
CA SER A 503 31.14 -12.99 -11.71
C SER A 503 31.19 -11.46 -11.97
N ALA A 504 30.34 -10.70 -11.27
CA ALA A 504 30.23 -9.25 -11.43
C ALA A 504 31.49 -8.47 -11.03
N VAL A 505 32.41 -9.08 -10.28
CA VAL A 505 33.64 -8.44 -9.77
C VAL A 505 34.92 -9.22 -10.12
N GLY A 506 34.85 -10.30 -10.91
CA GLY A 506 36.00 -11.15 -11.27
C GLY A 506 35.56 -12.57 -11.64
N SER A 507 36.31 -13.60 -11.22
CA SER A 507 36.03 -15.03 -11.51
C SER A 507 36.05 -15.94 -10.28
N CYS A 508 35.43 -17.13 -10.37
CA CYS A 508 35.24 -18.08 -9.26
C CYS A 508 35.69 -19.52 -9.59
N LYS A 509 36.41 -20.21 -8.69
CA LYS A 509 36.82 -21.63 -8.85
C LYS A 509 35.72 -22.67 -8.59
N SER A 510 34.73 -22.37 -7.73
CA SER A 510 33.73 -23.33 -7.25
C SER A 510 32.47 -22.61 -6.78
N GLN A 511 31.49 -22.46 -7.67
CA GLN A 511 30.23 -21.77 -7.37
C GLN A 511 29.34 -22.61 -6.46
N GLY A 512 28.90 -22.03 -5.34
CA GLY A 512 28.02 -22.69 -4.37
C GLY A 512 28.73 -23.33 -3.17
N ASP A 513 30.06 -23.22 -3.08
CA ASP A 513 30.88 -23.74 -1.97
C ASP A 513 31.82 -22.65 -1.41
N PRO A 514 31.28 -21.66 -0.67
CA PRO A 514 32.08 -20.55 -0.16
C PRO A 514 32.97 -20.98 1.01
N THR A 515 34.29 -21.00 0.80
CA THR A 515 35.29 -21.28 1.85
C THR A 515 35.94 -20.00 2.39
N LYS A 516 36.21 -20.02 3.70
CA LYS A 516 36.68 -18.90 4.51
C LYS A 516 38.22 -18.92 4.59
N PRO A 517 38.96 -17.86 4.23
CA PRO A 517 40.43 -17.89 4.13
C PRO A 517 41.18 -18.01 5.47
N ASN A 518 40.55 -17.60 6.59
CA ASN A 518 41.17 -17.63 7.92
C ASN A 518 40.12 -17.66 9.04
N ALA A 519 40.45 -18.32 10.16
CA ALA A 519 39.53 -18.53 11.29
C ALA A 519 39.16 -17.24 12.06
N ASP A 520 40.00 -16.19 11.98
CA ASP A 520 39.86 -14.95 12.76
C ASP A 520 39.04 -13.84 12.08
N THR A 521 38.44 -14.13 10.92
CA THR A 521 37.53 -13.20 10.24
C THR A 521 36.09 -13.41 10.72
N SER A 522 35.36 -12.35 11.04
CA SER A 522 33.98 -12.42 11.58
C SER A 522 32.91 -12.73 10.51
N ILE A 523 33.29 -12.83 9.23
CA ILE A 523 32.36 -12.83 8.08
C ILE A 523 32.39 -14.15 7.31
N VAL A 524 31.23 -14.75 7.02
CA VAL A 524 31.08 -16.03 6.30
C VAL A 524 30.84 -15.76 4.79
N PRO A 525 31.69 -16.24 3.88
CA PRO A 525 31.51 -16.01 2.44
C PRO A 525 30.20 -16.65 1.94
N ASN A 526 29.58 -16.06 0.91
CA ASN A 526 28.37 -16.60 0.29
C ASN A 526 28.34 -16.33 -1.23
N CYS A 527 27.85 -17.30 -2.01
CA CYS A 527 27.77 -17.18 -3.48
C CYS A 527 26.45 -16.54 -3.97
N VAL A 528 25.64 -15.99 -3.07
CA VAL A 528 24.32 -15.41 -3.38
C VAL A 528 24.44 -13.91 -3.69
N GLN A 529 25.32 -13.22 -2.97
CA GLN A 529 25.63 -11.81 -3.17
C GLN A 529 26.99 -11.69 -3.91
N PRO A 530 27.10 -10.94 -5.01
CA PRO A 530 28.34 -10.84 -5.80
C PRO A 530 29.58 -10.45 -4.97
N GLU A 531 29.38 -9.72 -3.89
CA GLU A 531 30.41 -9.18 -3.00
C GLU A 531 30.86 -10.19 -1.93
N GLY A 532 30.01 -11.19 -1.62
CA GLY A 532 30.39 -12.33 -0.78
C GLY A 532 31.47 -13.21 -1.41
N CYS A 533 31.69 -13.09 -2.74
CA CYS A 533 32.78 -13.75 -3.45
C CYS A 533 34.14 -13.09 -3.17
N LEU A 534 34.23 -11.76 -3.00
CA LEU A 534 35.51 -11.03 -2.82
C LEU A 534 36.34 -11.51 -1.61
N PHE A 535 35.70 -12.20 -0.66
CA PHE A 535 36.26 -12.74 0.59
C PHE A 535 36.31 -14.26 0.62
N CYS A 536 36.09 -14.90 -0.52
CA CYS A 536 36.19 -16.34 -0.70
C CYS A 536 37.59 -16.68 -1.22
N GLU A 537 38.21 -17.76 -0.72
CA GLU A 537 39.47 -18.28 -1.28
C GLU A 537 39.35 -18.63 -2.78
N ASN A 538 38.11 -18.78 -3.26
CA ASN A 538 37.82 -19.12 -4.64
C ASN A 538 37.70 -17.91 -5.58
N TYR A 539 37.83 -16.67 -5.08
CA TYR A 539 37.76 -15.46 -5.91
C TYR A 539 39.10 -15.11 -6.56
N ALA A 540 39.03 -14.81 -7.84
CA ALA A 540 40.15 -14.44 -8.68
C ALA A 540 39.83 -13.17 -9.47
N VAL A 541 40.84 -12.33 -9.65
CA VAL A 541 40.81 -11.20 -10.59
C VAL A 541 41.74 -11.55 -11.73
N HIS A 542 41.27 -11.43 -12.97
CA HIS A 542 42.14 -11.55 -14.12
C HIS A 542 42.90 -10.25 -14.34
N ALA A 543 44.18 -10.36 -14.71
CA ALA A 543 44.98 -9.21 -15.10
C ALA A 543 44.66 -8.78 -16.55
N ASP A 544 43.38 -8.67 -16.87
CA ASP A 544 42.85 -8.39 -18.21
C ASP A 544 42.08 -7.07 -18.24
N ASP A 545 41.79 -6.58 -19.44
CA ASP A 545 41.13 -5.28 -19.63
C ASP A 545 39.76 -5.22 -18.93
N LYS A 546 39.03 -6.34 -18.97
CA LYS A 546 37.66 -6.44 -18.48
C LYS A 546 37.58 -6.31 -16.97
N ASP A 547 38.39 -7.05 -16.22
CA ASP A 547 38.36 -7.01 -14.75
C ASP A 547 39.03 -5.74 -14.20
N ILE A 548 40.09 -5.23 -14.87
CA ILE A 548 40.67 -3.92 -14.54
C ILE A 548 39.62 -2.81 -14.72
N ARG A 549 38.88 -2.81 -15.83
CA ARG A 549 37.84 -1.80 -16.09
C ARG A 549 36.70 -1.86 -15.09
N LYS A 550 36.25 -3.04 -14.67
CA LYS A 550 35.23 -3.18 -13.60
C LYS A 550 35.69 -2.58 -12.29
N LEU A 551 36.94 -2.83 -11.89
CA LEU A 551 37.52 -2.30 -10.65
C LEU A 551 37.64 -0.77 -10.69
N LEU A 552 38.16 -0.22 -11.77
CA LEU A 552 38.33 1.24 -11.92
C LEU A 552 36.99 1.96 -12.11
N SER A 553 36.01 1.34 -12.79
CA SER A 553 34.65 1.90 -12.92
C SER A 553 33.92 1.95 -11.58
N CYS A 554 34.14 0.94 -10.72
CA CYS A 554 33.63 0.96 -9.36
C CYS A 554 34.23 2.11 -8.55
N LEU A 555 35.54 2.34 -8.69
CA LEU A 555 36.22 3.45 -8.03
C LEU A 555 35.72 4.81 -8.52
N TYR A 556 35.51 4.97 -9.83
CA TYR A 556 34.90 6.17 -10.42
C TYR A 556 33.52 6.47 -9.80
N MET A 557 32.68 5.45 -9.63
CA MET A 557 31.35 5.62 -9.01
C MET A 557 31.42 6.01 -7.53
N VAL A 558 32.42 5.51 -6.79
CA VAL A 558 32.67 5.91 -5.40
C VAL A 558 33.09 7.38 -5.33
N GLU A 559 33.94 7.84 -6.26
CA GLU A 559 34.35 9.25 -6.33
C GLU A 559 33.22 10.18 -6.76
N LEU A 560 32.39 9.75 -7.72
CA LEU A 560 31.20 10.49 -8.17
C LEU A 560 30.25 10.76 -6.98
N GLY A 561 30.13 9.80 -6.05
CA GLY A 561 29.29 9.93 -4.84
C GLY A 561 29.88 10.79 -3.72
N LYS A 562 31.13 11.28 -3.84
CA LYS A 562 31.81 12.05 -2.78
C LYS A 562 31.08 13.33 -2.35
N PRO A 563 30.48 14.15 -3.24
CA PRO A 563 29.74 15.36 -2.86
C PRO A 563 28.46 15.08 -2.05
N LEU A 564 27.97 13.84 -2.09
CA LEU A 564 26.77 13.40 -1.36
C LEU A 564 27.05 12.99 0.09
N SER A 565 28.33 12.96 0.48
CA SER A 565 28.77 12.63 1.82
C SER A 565 28.78 13.89 2.68
N GLY A 566 28.18 13.84 3.87
CA GLY A 566 28.03 15.00 4.74
C GLY A 566 29.36 15.69 5.10
N THR A 567 30.42 14.90 5.31
CA THR A 567 31.79 15.39 5.54
C THR A 567 32.83 14.48 4.85
N ILE A 568 34.07 14.97 4.70
CA ILE A 568 35.20 14.19 4.19
C ILE A 568 35.54 13.03 5.14
N ASP A 569 35.49 13.25 6.46
CA ASP A 569 35.74 12.19 7.45
C ASP A 569 34.67 11.09 7.39
N ASP A 570 33.42 11.44 7.10
CA ASP A 570 32.35 10.45 6.90
C ASP A 570 32.55 9.66 5.60
N PHE A 571 32.99 10.31 4.52
CA PHE A 571 33.36 9.65 3.27
C PHE A 571 34.52 8.68 3.47
N ASP A 572 35.62 9.11 4.10
CA ASP A 572 36.80 8.28 4.33
C ASP A 572 36.51 7.11 5.27
N ARG A 573 35.66 7.30 6.29
CA ARG A 573 35.17 6.21 7.14
C ARG A 573 34.34 5.18 6.36
N MET A 574 33.55 5.61 5.39
CA MET A 574 32.65 4.75 4.62
C MET A 574 33.33 4.04 3.44
N PHE A 575 34.24 4.72 2.74
CA PHE A 575 34.78 4.29 1.45
C PHE A 575 36.31 4.08 1.44
N GLY A 576 37.04 4.55 2.45
CA GLY A 576 38.51 4.57 2.45
C GLY A 576 39.16 3.19 2.35
N SER A 577 38.63 2.18 3.04
CA SER A 577 39.15 0.80 3.00
C SER A 577 38.97 0.16 1.60
N VAL A 578 37.93 0.56 0.87
CA VAL A 578 37.56 0.02 -0.44
C VAL A 578 38.40 0.65 -1.53
N ILE A 579 38.56 1.99 -1.47
CA ILE A 579 39.48 2.74 -2.34
C ILE A 579 40.89 2.14 -2.20
N HIS A 580 41.36 1.96 -0.96
CA HIS A 580 42.67 1.36 -0.71
C HIS A 580 42.79 -0.05 -1.30
N ARG A 581 41.76 -0.90 -1.13
CA ARG A 581 41.78 -2.28 -1.61
C ARG A 581 41.76 -2.40 -3.13
N ILE A 582 40.95 -1.60 -3.82
CA ILE A 582 40.92 -1.56 -5.29
C ILE A 582 42.30 -1.14 -5.81
N TRP A 583 42.88 -0.08 -5.22
CA TRP A 583 44.23 0.36 -5.60
C TRP A 583 45.30 -0.69 -5.31
N GLU A 584 45.20 -1.45 -4.23
CA GLU A 584 46.11 -2.57 -3.95
C GLU A 584 46.07 -3.64 -5.06
N LEU A 585 44.88 -4.05 -5.50
CA LEU A 585 44.73 -5.02 -6.60
C LEU A 585 45.23 -4.49 -7.93
N ILE A 586 44.90 -3.23 -8.23
CA ILE A 586 45.35 -2.53 -9.42
C ILE A 586 46.89 -2.39 -9.42
N ASN A 587 47.50 -2.06 -8.29
CA ASN A 587 48.95 -1.97 -8.16
C ASN A 587 49.62 -3.34 -8.32
N HIS A 588 49.06 -4.40 -7.74
CA HIS A 588 49.56 -5.75 -7.96
C HIS A 588 49.49 -6.19 -9.43
N ILE A 589 48.50 -5.73 -10.19
CA ILE A 589 48.43 -5.95 -11.65
C ILE A 589 49.49 -5.10 -12.37
N LYS A 590 49.63 -3.81 -12.00
CA LYS A 590 50.66 -2.90 -12.57
C LYS A 590 52.08 -3.45 -12.41
N GLU A 591 52.38 -4.10 -11.29
CA GLU A 591 53.71 -4.62 -10.95
C GLU A 591 54.09 -5.91 -11.69
N ARG A 592 53.16 -6.59 -12.38
CA ARG A 592 53.42 -7.90 -13.01
C ARG A 592 54.32 -7.81 -14.24
N SER A 593 54.06 -6.85 -15.12
CA SER A 593 54.88 -6.61 -16.31
C SER A 593 54.67 -5.21 -16.87
N LYS A 594 55.54 -4.81 -17.81
CA LYS A 594 55.39 -3.52 -18.48
C LYS A 594 54.09 -3.44 -19.29
N GLU A 595 53.66 -4.53 -19.92
CA GLU A 595 52.39 -4.57 -20.65
C GLU A 595 51.18 -4.37 -19.73
N HIS A 596 51.16 -4.98 -18.55
CA HIS A 596 50.08 -4.81 -17.57
C HIS A 596 50.07 -3.39 -17.00
N GLN A 597 51.25 -2.82 -16.72
CA GLN A 597 51.35 -1.42 -16.30
C GLN A 597 50.73 -0.49 -17.34
N ASP A 598 51.07 -0.67 -18.63
CA ASP A 598 50.57 0.16 -19.72
C ASP A 598 49.06 -0.07 -19.97
N MET A 599 48.58 -1.31 -19.79
CA MET A 599 47.14 -1.64 -19.86
C MET A 599 46.34 -0.93 -18.77
N VAL A 600 46.79 -1.00 -17.52
CA VAL A 600 46.10 -0.35 -16.41
C VAL A 600 46.09 1.16 -16.60
N LEU A 601 47.23 1.77 -16.97
CA LEU A 601 47.30 3.22 -17.21
C LEU A 601 46.37 3.66 -18.34
N ARG A 602 46.23 2.85 -19.39
CA ARG A 602 45.27 3.11 -20.48
C ARG A 602 43.83 3.09 -19.96
N ILE A 603 43.44 2.01 -19.26
CA ILE A 603 42.06 1.83 -18.79
C ILE A 603 41.71 2.86 -17.71
N GLU A 604 42.66 3.22 -16.85
CA GLU A 604 42.51 4.30 -15.87
C GLU A 604 42.20 5.63 -16.56
N ASN A 605 42.93 5.98 -17.62
CA ASN A 605 42.61 7.16 -18.43
C ASN A 605 41.23 7.05 -19.10
N GLU A 606 40.91 5.89 -19.70
CA GLU A 606 39.61 5.67 -20.35
C GLU A 606 38.44 5.81 -19.37
N VAL A 607 38.57 5.28 -18.15
CA VAL A 607 37.52 5.33 -17.14
C VAL A 607 37.39 6.74 -16.52
N PHE A 608 38.48 7.35 -16.07
CA PHE A 608 38.41 8.59 -15.29
C PHE A 608 38.38 9.87 -16.15
N GLU A 609 39.03 9.87 -17.32
CA GLU A 609 39.10 11.06 -18.19
C GLU A 609 38.12 11.00 -19.35
N LYS A 610 37.76 9.80 -19.82
CA LYS A 610 36.84 9.61 -20.97
C LYS A 610 35.50 9.01 -20.58
N GLU A 611 35.30 8.66 -19.31
CA GLU A 611 34.06 8.08 -18.77
C GLU A 611 33.65 6.76 -19.45
N GLU A 612 34.61 6.02 -20.02
CA GLU A 612 34.40 4.73 -20.68
C GLU A 612 34.32 3.59 -19.65
N LEU A 613 33.26 3.63 -18.85
CA LEU A 613 32.96 2.69 -17.78
C LEU A 613 32.62 1.29 -18.32
N ASP A 614 32.77 0.27 -17.48
CA ASP A 614 32.18 -1.04 -17.75
C ASP A 614 30.65 -0.90 -17.92
N PRO A 615 30.00 -1.62 -18.86
CA PRO A 615 28.58 -1.44 -19.18
C PRO A 615 27.62 -1.54 -17.99
N TYR A 616 27.98 -2.31 -16.95
CA TYR A 616 27.19 -2.35 -15.73
C TYR A 616 27.24 -1.02 -14.97
N TRP A 617 28.43 -0.43 -14.84
CA TRP A 617 28.66 0.83 -14.12
C TRP A 617 28.25 2.06 -14.93
N GLU A 618 28.43 2.05 -16.25
CA GLU A 618 27.96 3.10 -17.16
C GLU A 618 26.45 3.33 -17.01
N HIS A 619 25.67 2.25 -17.06
CA HIS A 619 24.22 2.32 -16.85
C HIS A 619 23.84 2.89 -15.47
N LYS A 620 24.66 2.66 -14.43
CA LYS A 620 24.46 3.22 -13.09
C LYS A 620 24.84 4.71 -13.03
N ALA A 621 25.90 5.13 -13.69
CA ALA A 621 26.32 6.53 -13.77
C ALA A 621 25.27 7.39 -14.50
N ILE A 622 24.83 6.96 -15.69
CA ILE A 622 23.79 7.63 -16.48
C ILE A 622 22.50 7.77 -15.66
N MET A 623 22.12 6.73 -14.92
CA MET A 623 20.96 6.74 -14.04
C MET A 623 21.07 7.83 -12.96
N LEU A 624 22.22 8.01 -12.32
CA LEU A 624 22.39 9.02 -11.27
C LEU A 624 22.38 10.46 -11.83
N ILE A 625 22.97 10.66 -13.01
CA ILE A 625 22.99 11.94 -13.73
C ILE A 625 21.58 12.34 -14.18
N GLU A 626 20.80 11.39 -14.74
CA GLU A 626 19.41 11.65 -15.15
C GLU A 626 18.47 12.00 -13.97
N LEU A 627 18.85 11.62 -12.75
CA LEU A 627 18.13 11.91 -11.52
C LEU A 627 18.57 13.23 -10.86
N GLY A 628 19.64 13.88 -11.35
CA GLY A 628 20.21 15.09 -10.77
C GLY A 628 20.85 14.86 -9.40
N ALA A 629 21.23 13.62 -9.09
CA ALA A 629 21.86 13.25 -7.84
C ALA A 629 23.37 13.53 -7.82
N VAL A 630 24.01 13.62 -8.99
CA VAL A 630 25.42 13.96 -9.21
C VAL A 630 25.58 14.73 -10.50
#